data_AF-A0A1I3XT91-F1
#
_entry.id   AF-A0A1I3XT91-F1
#
_cell.length_a   1.000
_cell.length_b   1.000
_cell.length_c   1.000
_cell.angle_alpha   90.00
_cell.angle_beta   90.00
_cell.angle_gamma   90.00
#
_symmetry.space_group_name_H-M   'P 1'
#
loop_
_entity.id
_entity.type
_entity.pdbx_description
1 polymer ?
#
loop_
_entity_poly.entity_id
_entity_poly.type
_entity_poly.pdbx_seq_one_letter_code
_entity_poly.pdbx_strand_id
1 'polypeptide(L)'
;MAVDQDLLDQIAGTVADLYREVEASLVTVIADELKAARQRLMDRGIVSFTDRADRTWRLSSYAEMIGRTNAARAAIQGQMDQLASAGIDLVYVSDNTQECKRCRPFESKVLRRGSGPIGRIQVEHGTRDGELVTVDVLDTLDGAQSKGFQHPNCRHSVPASSRPQAGPRAAPSATCSRPWPNACSSWGSCPGDAGTRRRQPRLPRIQRFQRQAHRRCSLRL
;
A
#
# COMPACT_ATOMS: atom_id res chain seq x y z
N MET A 1 44.50 -12.74 27.04
CA MET A 1 43.55 -13.47 27.92
C MET A 1 42.46 -14.03 27.03
N ALA A 2 42.33 -15.35 26.94
CA ALA A 2 41.22 -15.97 26.21
C ALA A 2 39.97 -15.80 27.07
N VAL A 3 38.91 -15.25 26.50
CA VAL A 3 37.59 -15.21 27.16
C VAL A 3 36.99 -16.61 27.09
N ASP A 4 36.44 -17.07 28.19
CA ASP A 4 35.73 -18.36 28.28
C ASP A 4 34.47 -18.31 27.40
N GLN A 5 34.41 -19.16 26.38
CA GLN A 5 33.29 -19.20 25.43
C GLN A 5 32.01 -19.71 26.08
N ASP A 6 32.10 -20.61 27.07
CA ASP A 6 30.92 -21.14 27.76
C ASP A 6 30.20 -20.04 28.55
N LEU A 7 30.97 -19.12 29.16
CA LEU A 7 30.43 -17.96 29.86
C LEU A 7 29.75 -16.98 28.89
N LEU A 8 30.30 -16.78 27.69
CA LEU A 8 29.69 -15.92 26.67
C LEU A 8 28.37 -16.50 26.16
N ASP A 9 28.32 -17.80 25.90
CA ASP A 9 27.12 -18.50 25.45
C ASP A 9 26.03 -18.51 26.53
N GLN A 10 26.41 -18.66 27.80
CA GLN A 10 25.47 -18.58 28.92
C GLN A 10 24.85 -17.18 29.05
N ILE A 11 25.65 -16.13 28.92
CA ILE A 11 25.15 -14.74 28.97
C ILE A 11 24.25 -14.48 27.76
N ALA A 12 24.66 -14.86 26.55
CA ALA A 12 23.86 -14.70 25.34
C ALA A 12 22.52 -15.44 25.43
N GLY A 13 22.52 -16.68 25.96
CA GLY A 13 21.33 -17.46 26.23
C GLY A 13 20.39 -16.78 27.22
N THR A 14 20.92 -16.32 28.35
CA THR A 14 20.15 -15.62 29.39
C THR A 14 19.50 -14.35 28.86
N VAL A 15 20.25 -13.55 28.07
CA VAL A 15 19.71 -12.35 27.43
C VAL A 15 18.58 -12.73 26.47
N ALA A 16 18.77 -13.74 25.63
CA ALA A 16 17.74 -14.19 24.68
C ALA A 16 16.47 -14.70 25.39
N ASP A 17 16.60 -15.39 26.53
CA ASP A 17 15.48 -15.85 27.34
C ASP A 17 14.70 -14.68 27.96
N LEU A 18 15.40 -13.70 28.53
CA LEU A 18 14.77 -12.49 29.08
C LEU A 18 13.99 -11.72 28.00
N TYR A 19 14.56 -11.59 26.80
CA TYR A 19 13.84 -10.98 25.67
C TYR A 19 12.58 -11.76 25.31
N ARG A 20 12.66 -13.09 25.17
CA ARG A 20 11.51 -13.95 24.85
C ARG A 20 10.41 -13.87 25.93
N GLU A 21 10.79 -13.82 27.20
CA GLU A 21 9.86 -13.70 28.32
C GLU A 21 9.13 -12.36 28.30
N VAL A 22 9.86 -11.25 28.13
CA VAL A 22 9.28 -9.91 28.05
C VAL A 22 8.33 -9.80 26.86
N GLU A 23 8.70 -10.34 25.69
CA GLU A 23 7.84 -10.35 24.51
C GLU A 23 6.55 -11.14 24.76
N ALA A 24 6.64 -12.35 25.32
CA ALA A 24 5.47 -13.18 25.62
C ALA A 24 4.55 -12.52 26.67
N SER A 25 5.13 -11.91 27.69
CA SER A 25 4.40 -11.18 28.72
C SER A 25 3.67 -9.97 28.13
N LEU A 26 4.35 -9.19 27.28
CA LEU A 26 3.77 -8.02 26.62
C LEU A 26 2.56 -8.38 25.76
N VAL A 27 2.66 -9.46 24.97
CA VAL A 27 1.54 -9.94 24.14
C VAL A 27 0.30 -10.24 24.99
N THR A 28 0.51 -10.85 26.16
CA THR A 28 -0.58 -11.20 27.08
C THR A 28 -1.23 -9.95 27.68
N VAL A 29 -0.43 -8.99 28.15
CA VAL A 29 -0.92 -7.71 28.70
C VAL A 29 -1.75 -6.94 27.67
N ILE A 30 -1.26 -6.85 26.43
CA ILE A 30 -1.99 -6.18 25.35
C ILE A 30 -3.33 -6.88 25.06
N ALA A 31 -3.34 -8.21 25.02
CA ALA A 31 -4.55 -8.99 24.78
C ALA A 31 -5.60 -8.76 25.88
N ASP A 32 -5.17 -8.77 27.15
CA ASP A 32 -6.04 -8.54 28.29
C ASP A 32 -6.60 -7.12 28.34
N GLU A 33 -5.78 -6.10 28.07
CA GLU A 33 -6.25 -4.72 28.00
C GLU A 33 -7.25 -4.49 26.86
N LEU A 34 -7.02 -5.12 25.68
CA LEU A 34 -7.97 -5.05 24.57
C LEU A 34 -9.30 -5.71 24.95
N LYS A 35 -9.26 -6.86 25.64
CA LYS A 35 -10.45 -7.56 26.13
C LYS A 35 -11.21 -6.70 27.16
N ALA A 36 -10.49 -6.09 28.11
CA ALA A 36 -11.07 -5.20 29.10
C ALA A 36 -11.68 -3.94 28.48
N ALA A 37 -10.99 -3.31 27.53
CA ALA A 37 -11.49 -2.16 26.79
C ALA A 37 -12.78 -2.49 26.02
N ARG A 38 -12.84 -3.66 25.37
CA ARG A 38 -14.06 -4.15 24.72
C ARG A 38 -15.19 -4.37 25.74
N GLN A 39 -14.89 -4.96 26.90
CA GLN A 39 -15.89 -5.20 27.93
C GLN A 39 -16.49 -3.90 28.47
N ARG A 40 -15.65 -2.90 28.78
CA ARG A 40 -16.09 -1.56 29.23
C ARG A 40 -17.07 -0.90 28.25
N LEU A 41 -16.89 -1.11 26.94
CA LEU A 41 -17.81 -0.60 25.92
C LEU A 41 -19.14 -1.38 25.91
N MET A 42 -19.09 -2.71 26.10
CA MET A 42 -20.28 -3.56 26.20
C MET A 42 -21.09 -3.24 27.46
N ASP A 43 -20.44 -2.99 28.60
CA ASP A 43 -21.09 -2.63 29.87
C ASP A 43 -21.83 -1.29 29.78
N ARG A 44 -21.40 -0.40 28.86
CA ARG A 44 -22.08 0.85 28.52
C ARG A 44 -23.24 0.67 27.53
N GLY A 45 -23.58 -0.57 27.17
CA GLY A 45 -24.63 -0.91 26.21
C GLY A 45 -24.24 -0.74 24.74
N ILE A 46 -22.96 -0.48 24.44
CA ILE A 46 -22.50 -0.30 23.05
C ILE A 46 -22.22 -1.67 22.45
N VAL A 47 -23.27 -2.32 21.94
CA VAL A 47 -23.18 -3.63 21.27
C VAL A 47 -23.01 -3.51 19.75
N SER A 48 -23.49 -2.42 19.17
CA SER A 48 -23.42 -2.12 17.75
C SER A 48 -23.43 -0.62 17.52
N PHE A 49 -22.86 -0.19 16.39
CA PHE A 49 -22.84 1.21 15.99
C PHE A 49 -22.91 1.32 14.46
N THR A 50 -23.35 2.48 13.97
CA THR A 50 -23.35 2.81 12.54
C THR A 50 -22.10 3.62 12.21
N ASP A 51 -21.35 3.20 11.20
CA ASP A 51 -20.16 3.94 10.75
C ASP A 51 -20.52 5.13 9.84
N ARG A 52 -19.51 5.92 9.45
CA ARG A 52 -19.72 7.09 8.56
C ARG A 52 -20.19 6.71 7.15
N ALA A 53 -20.09 5.45 6.77
CA ALA A 53 -20.56 4.93 5.49
C ALA A 53 -21.96 4.30 5.61
N ASP A 54 -22.68 4.59 6.71
CA ASP A 54 -24.02 4.12 7.01
C ASP A 54 -24.13 2.58 7.12
N ARG A 55 -23.03 1.94 7.56
CA ARG A 55 -23.00 0.49 7.79
C ARG A 55 -23.14 0.21 9.27
N THR A 56 -24.05 -0.69 9.61
CA THR A 56 -24.23 -1.18 10.98
C THR A 56 -23.24 -2.31 11.28
N TRP A 57 -22.42 -2.12 12.31
CA TRP A 57 -21.43 -3.09 12.76
C TRP A 57 -21.72 -3.58 14.17
N ARG A 58 -21.48 -4.86 14.44
CA ARG A 58 -21.31 -5.37 15.80
C ARG A 58 -19.95 -4.93 16.33
N LEU A 59 -19.90 -4.53 17.60
CA LEU A 59 -18.67 -4.04 18.21
C LEU A 59 -17.54 -5.09 18.14
N SER A 60 -17.85 -6.36 18.41
CA SER A 60 -16.87 -7.46 18.35
C SER A 60 -16.28 -7.64 16.96
N SER A 61 -17.11 -7.68 15.93
CA SER A 61 -16.68 -7.83 14.53
C SER A 61 -15.83 -6.65 14.07
N TYR A 62 -16.19 -5.43 14.49
CA TYR A 62 -15.39 -4.25 14.19
C TYR A 62 -14.05 -4.25 14.92
N ALA A 63 -14.04 -4.62 16.20
CA ALA A 63 -12.82 -4.74 17.01
C ALA A 63 -11.84 -5.77 16.44
N GLU A 64 -12.34 -6.91 15.96
CA GLU A 64 -11.51 -7.91 15.29
C GLU A 64 -10.94 -7.38 13.97
N MET A 65 -11.77 -6.75 13.13
CA MET A 65 -11.35 -6.18 11.85
C MET A 65 -10.29 -5.10 12.02
N ILE A 66 -10.48 -4.17 12.96
CA ILE A 66 -9.52 -3.09 13.22
C ILE A 66 -8.22 -3.65 13.81
N GLY A 67 -8.30 -4.64 14.70
CA GLY A 67 -7.13 -5.33 15.26
C GLY A 67 -6.27 -5.97 14.17
N ARG A 68 -6.87 -6.78 13.30
CA ARG A 68 -6.17 -7.42 12.17
C ARG A 68 -5.56 -6.39 11.20
N THR A 69 -6.30 -5.32 10.91
CA THR A 69 -5.84 -4.27 10.00
C THR A 69 -4.66 -3.50 10.59
N ASN A 70 -4.71 -3.17 11.88
CA ASN A 70 -3.62 -2.47 12.56
C ASN A 70 -2.37 -3.34 12.70
N ALA A 71 -2.53 -4.63 13.02
CA ALA A 71 -1.40 -5.57 13.06
C ALA A 71 -0.70 -5.69 11.69
N ALA A 72 -1.47 -5.81 10.60
CA ALA A 72 -0.91 -5.85 9.26
C ALA A 72 -0.17 -4.55 8.90
N ARG A 73 -0.71 -3.38 9.26
CA ARG A 73 -0.05 -2.08 9.04
C ARG A 73 1.22 -1.94 9.85
N ALA A 74 1.23 -2.37 11.11
CA ALA A 74 2.41 -2.36 11.96
C ALA A 74 3.53 -3.23 11.38
N ALA A 75 3.19 -4.42 10.88
CA ALA A 75 4.16 -5.30 10.22
C ALA A 75 4.77 -4.66 8.97
N ILE A 76 3.94 -4.03 8.13
CA ILE A 76 4.42 -3.29 6.95
C ILE A 76 5.31 -2.12 7.38
N GLN A 77 4.93 -1.36 8.41
CA GLN A 77 5.74 -0.25 8.90
C GLN A 77 7.11 -0.73 9.39
N GLY A 78 7.16 -1.78 10.22
CA GLY A 78 8.43 -2.34 10.70
C GLY A 78 9.32 -2.84 9.56
N GLN A 79 8.72 -3.42 8.52
CA GLN A 79 9.45 -3.76 7.29
C GLN A 79 10.01 -2.50 6.60
N MET A 80 9.22 -1.44 6.46
CA MET A 80 9.68 -0.20 5.85
C MET A 80 10.80 0.46 6.65
N ASP A 81 10.76 0.40 7.98
CA ASP A 81 11.81 0.94 8.85
C ASP A 81 13.12 0.16 8.69
N GLN A 82 13.05 -1.17 8.57
CA GLN A 82 14.22 -2.02 8.25
C GLN A 82 14.79 -1.72 6.86
N LEU A 83 13.93 -1.52 5.85
CA LEU A 83 14.40 -1.13 4.52
C LEU A 83 15.05 0.25 4.53
N ALA A 84 14.50 1.18 5.33
CA ALA A 84 15.07 2.50 5.50
C ALA A 84 16.47 2.45 6.14
N SER A 85 16.67 1.64 7.17
CA SER A 85 17.99 1.49 7.82
C SER A 85 19.02 0.82 6.92
N ALA A 86 18.57 -0.04 6.00
CA ALA A 86 19.41 -0.64 4.96
C ALA A 86 19.65 0.29 3.75
N GLY A 87 19.07 1.50 3.72
CA GLY A 87 19.18 2.42 2.58
C GLY A 87 18.41 1.98 1.33
N ILE A 88 17.47 1.03 1.47
CA ILE A 88 16.65 0.51 0.36
C ILE A 88 15.38 1.34 0.26
N ASP A 89 15.25 2.05 -0.86
CA ASP A 89 14.11 2.95 -1.11
C ASP A 89 13.08 2.41 -2.10
N LEU A 90 13.37 1.29 -2.77
CA LEU A 90 12.52 0.71 -3.79
C LEU A 90 11.83 -0.56 -3.29
N VAL A 91 10.51 -0.59 -3.44
CA VAL A 91 9.69 -1.73 -3.06
C VAL A 91 8.85 -2.19 -4.23
N TYR A 92 8.64 -3.50 -4.31
CA TYR A 92 7.84 -4.12 -5.36
C TYR A 92 6.50 -4.59 -4.79
N VAL A 93 5.40 -4.36 -5.50
CA VAL A 93 4.08 -4.84 -5.10
C VAL A 93 3.87 -6.25 -5.64
N SER A 94 3.64 -7.22 -4.74
CA SER A 94 3.36 -8.62 -5.10
C SER A 94 2.12 -8.76 -5.98
N ASP A 95 2.13 -9.72 -6.90
CA ASP A 95 0.94 -10.16 -7.65
C ASP A 95 0.11 -11.13 -6.78
N ASN A 96 -1.22 -10.96 -6.74
CA ASN A 96 -2.12 -11.83 -6.01
C ASN A 96 -3.43 -12.10 -6.79
N THR A 97 -3.75 -13.39 -6.94
CA THR A 97 -4.93 -13.90 -7.67
C THR A 97 -6.29 -13.33 -7.27
N GLN A 98 -6.45 -12.80 -6.05
CA GLN A 98 -7.68 -12.14 -5.58
C GLN A 98 -7.53 -10.62 -5.61
N GLU A 99 -7.34 -10.08 -6.81
CA GLU A 99 -7.09 -8.66 -7.03
C GLU A 99 -8.35 -7.81 -6.78
N CYS A 100 -8.16 -6.73 -6.02
CA CYS A 100 -9.19 -5.73 -5.78
C CYS A 100 -9.08 -4.62 -6.85
N LYS A 101 -10.21 -4.00 -7.25
CA LYS A 101 -10.20 -2.89 -8.23
C LYS A 101 -9.30 -1.70 -7.83
N ARG A 102 -9.06 -1.51 -6.52
CA ARG A 102 -8.20 -0.44 -5.98
C ARG A 102 -6.70 -0.80 -6.00
N CYS A 103 -6.39 -2.10 -6.01
CA CYS A 103 -5.04 -2.65 -5.85
C CYS A 103 -4.39 -2.88 -7.22
N ARG A 104 -5.19 -3.34 -8.18
CA ARG A 104 -4.80 -3.67 -9.55
C ARG A 104 -3.92 -2.63 -10.26
N PRO A 105 -4.11 -1.30 -10.08
CA PRO A 105 -3.23 -0.31 -10.72
C PRO A 105 -1.78 -0.35 -10.24
N PHE A 106 -1.54 -0.79 -8.99
CA PHE A 106 -0.23 -0.80 -8.35
C PHE A 106 0.45 -2.17 -8.42
N GLU A 107 -0.26 -3.19 -8.87
CA GLU A 107 0.20 -4.56 -8.89
C GLU A 107 1.33 -4.79 -9.90
N SER A 108 2.32 -5.57 -9.48
CA SER A 108 3.55 -5.79 -10.25
C SER A 108 4.30 -4.51 -10.62
N LYS A 109 4.10 -3.43 -9.87
CA LYS A 109 4.80 -2.15 -10.04
C LYS A 109 5.81 -1.94 -8.92
N VAL A 110 6.81 -1.13 -9.20
CA VAL A 110 7.74 -0.63 -8.20
C VAL A 110 7.21 0.70 -7.66
N LEU A 111 7.15 0.77 -6.35
CA LEU A 111 6.85 1.98 -5.60
C LEU A 111 8.11 2.44 -4.86
N ARG A 112 8.16 3.72 -4.55
CA ARG A 112 9.18 4.25 -3.65
C ARG A 112 8.67 4.23 -2.23
N ARG A 113 9.47 3.78 -1.27
CA ARG A 113 9.13 3.78 0.16
C ARG A 113 8.90 5.20 0.69
N GLY A 114 9.85 6.11 0.45
CA GLY A 114 9.83 7.48 0.96
C GLY A 114 9.46 8.55 -0.09
N SER A 115 9.59 9.82 0.30
CA SER A 115 9.48 10.96 -0.61
C SER A 115 10.65 10.99 -1.60
N GLY A 116 10.38 11.10 -2.89
CA GLY A 116 11.44 11.21 -3.91
C GLY A 116 10.88 11.32 -5.32
N PRO A 117 11.77 11.41 -6.33
CA PRO A 117 11.36 11.46 -7.72
C PRO A 117 10.63 10.16 -8.12
N ILE A 118 9.49 10.34 -8.76
CA ILE A 118 8.69 9.27 -9.39
C ILE A 118 8.94 9.28 -10.91
N GLY A 119 8.62 8.17 -11.57
CA GLY A 119 8.86 7.94 -12.98
C GLY A 119 10.17 7.20 -13.24
N ARG A 120 10.77 7.47 -14.39
CA ARG A 120 11.96 6.77 -14.86
C ARG A 120 13.22 7.31 -14.15
N ILE A 121 13.74 6.55 -13.20
CA ILE A 121 14.95 6.89 -12.45
C ILE A 121 16.06 5.87 -12.75
N GLN A 122 17.30 6.34 -12.74
CA GLN A 122 18.47 5.46 -12.77
C GLN A 122 18.92 5.22 -11.33
N VAL A 123 18.98 3.95 -10.94
CA VAL A 123 19.45 3.51 -9.63
C VAL A 123 20.56 2.51 -9.82
N GLU A 124 21.49 2.45 -8.88
CA GLU A 124 22.54 1.44 -8.91
C GLU A 124 21.95 0.04 -8.78
N HIS A 125 22.54 -0.92 -9.50
CA HIS A 125 22.17 -2.31 -9.42
C HIS A 125 22.51 -2.86 -8.04
N GLY A 126 21.54 -3.42 -7.31
CA GLY A 126 21.73 -3.89 -5.93
C GLY A 126 22.69 -5.08 -5.72
N THR A 127 23.41 -5.51 -6.74
CA THR A 127 24.42 -6.60 -6.67
C THR A 127 25.61 -6.42 -7.62
N ARG A 128 25.57 -5.42 -8.52
CA ARG A 128 26.60 -5.19 -9.54
C ARG A 128 27.01 -3.73 -9.46
N ASP A 129 28.14 -3.50 -8.78
CA ASP A 129 28.64 -2.15 -8.52
C ASP A 129 28.93 -1.41 -9.82
N GLY A 130 28.56 -0.13 -9.87
CA GLY A 130 28.79 0.75 -11.03
C GLY A 130 27.86 0.51 -12.23
N GLU A 131 26.91 -0.43 -12.16
CA GLU A 131 25.88 -0.60 -13.18
C GLU A 131 24.61 0.15 -12.80
N LEU A 132 24.17 1.07 -13.67
CA LEU A 132 22.90 1.79 -13.48
C LEU A 132 21.76 1.03 -14.17
N VAL A 133 20.71 0.75 -13.40
CA VAL A 133 19.46 0.19 -13.88
C VAL A 133 18.40 1.28 -13.94
N THR A 134 17.72 1.36 -15.07
CA THR A 134 16.56 2.23 -15.23
C THR A 134 15.33 1.56 -14.63
N VAL A 135 14.77 2.10 -13.56
CA VAL A 135 13.54 1.59 -12.93
C VAL A 135 12.40 2.59 -13.16
N ASP A 136 11.23 2.08 -13.51
CA ASP A 136 10.00 2.88 -13.60
C ASP A 136 9.25 2.81 -12.26
N VAL A 137 9.28 3.92 -11.54
CA VAL A 137 8.61 4.10 -10.25
C VAL A 137 7.25 4.72 -10.48
N LEU A 138 6.18 3.98 -10.20
CA LEU A 138 4.82 4.45 -10.45
C LEU A 138 4.41 5.57 -9.48
N ASP A 139 4.67 5.38 -8.19
CA ASP A 139 4.24 6.27 -7.11
C ASP A 139 5.06 6.03 -5.84
N THR A 140 4.86 6.85 -4.82
CA THR A 140 5.31 6.54 -3.45
C THR A 140 4.34 5.57 -2.77
N LEU A 141 4.80 4.85 -1.75
CA LEU A 141 3.96 3.94 -0.96
C LEU A 141 2.80 4.70 -0.30
N ASP A 142 3.08 5.85 0.31
CA ASP A 142 2.07 6.73 0.89
C ASP A 142 1.08 7.25 -0.17
N GLY A 143 1.59 7.58 -1.36
CA GLY A 143 0.77 7.99 -2.51
C GLY A 143 -0.20 6.88 -2.94
N ALA A 144 0.31 5.66 -3.08
CA ALA A 144 -0.51 4.50 -3.40
C ALA A 144 -1.56 4.20 -2.31
N GLN A 145 -1.18 4.27 -1.04
CA GLN A 145 -2.08 4.07 0.10
C GLN A 145 -3.20 5.12 0.12
N SER A 146 -2.88 6.38 -0.16
CA SER A 146 -3.87 7.46 -0.26
C SER A 146 -4.90 7.21 -1.38
N LYS A 147 -4.50 6.50 -2.43
CA LYS A 147 -5.34 6.08 -3.57
C LYS A 147 -6.11 4.78 -3.29
N GLY A 148 -5.93 4.16 -2.12
CA GLY A 148 -6.67 2.99 -1.66
C GLY A 148 -5.94 1.65 -1.77
N PHE A 149 -4.62 1.67 -2.04
CA PHE A 149 -3.76 0.49 -1.86
C PHE A 149 -3.71 0.08 -0.38
N GLN A 150 -3.53 -1.21 -0.08
CA GLN A 150 -3.53 -1.75 1.30
C GLN A 150 -4.78 -1.42 2.11
N HIS A 151 -5.95 -1.51 1.48
CA HIS A 151 -7.23 -1.43 2.17
C HIS A 151 -7.42 -2.58 3.18
N PRO A 152 -8.39 -2.49 4.11
CA PRO A 152 -8.71 -3.60 5.01
C PRO A 152 -8.96 -4.90 4.24
N ASN A 153 -8.33 -6.00 4.65
CA ASN A 153 -8.34 -7.31 3.97
C ASN A 153 -7.55 -7.40 2.64
N CYS A 154 -6.71 -6.41 2.32
CA CYS A 154 -5.72 -6.54 1.25
C CYS A 154 -4.67 -7.61 1.60
N ARG A 155 -4.33 -8.48 0.64
CA ARG A 155 -3.33 -9.55 0.80
C ARG A 155 -2.01 -9.28 0.05
N HIS A 156 -1.79 -8.05 -0.39
CA HIS A 156 -0.57 -7.69 -1.11
C HIS A 156 0.57 -7.50 -0.12
N SER A 157 1.72 -8.10 -0.41
CA SER A 157 2.97 -7.83 0.28
C SER A 157 3.80 -6.82 -0.52
N VAL A 158 4.71 -6.13 0.19
CA VAL A 158 5.54 -5.07 -0.39
C VAL A 158 7.01 -5.36 -0.05
N PRO A 159 7.61 -6.43 -0.62
CA PRO A 159 9.02 -6.73 -0.43
C PRO A 159 9.94 -5.68 -1.05
N ALA A 160 11.21 -5.71 -0.63
CA ALA A 160 12.28 -4.98 -1.33
C ALA A 160 12.28 -5.36 -2.82
N SER A 161 12.43 -4.36 -3.68
CA SER A 161 12.55 -4.63 -5.12
C SER A 161 13.94 -5.17 -5.44
N SER A 162 14.06 -6.49 -5.61
CA SER A 162 15.27 -7.12 -6.16
C SER A 162 15.28 -7.19 -7.69
N ARG A 163 14.15 -6.83 -8.34
CA ARG A 163 14.00 -6.91 -9.79
C ARG A 163 14.52 -5.65 -10.47
N PRO A 164 15.54 -5.73 -11.34
CA PRO A 164 15.75 -4.70 -12.34
C PRO A 164 14.56 -4.75 -13.30
N GLN A 165 13.68 -3.75 -13.24
CA GLN A 165 12.68 -3.62 -14.29
C GLN A 165 13.41 -3.17 -15.55
N ALA A 166 13.53 -4.03 -16.55
CA ALA A 166 13.68 -3.54 -17.91
C ALA A 166 12.48 -2.62 -18.15
N GLY A 167 12.72 -1.32 -18.30
CA GLY A 167 11.68 -0.39 -18.75
C GLY A 167 10.96 -0.99 -19.97
N PRO A 168 9.68 -0.64 -20.21
CA PRO A 168 8.94 -1.24 -21.32
C PRO A 168 9.80 -1.19 -22.57
N ARG A 169 10.17 -2.35 -23.13
CA ARG A 169 10.75 -2.41 -24.46
C ARG A 169 9.79 -1.60 -25.31
N ALA A 170 10.29 -0.53 -25.94
CA ALA A 170 9.52 0.19 -26.94
C ALA A 170 8.86 -0.88 -27.80
N ALA A 171 7.52 -0.89 -27.83
CA ALA A 171 6.81 -1.82 -28.68
C ALA A 171 7.46 -1.71 -30.06
N PRO A 172 7.92 -2.82 -30.69
CA PRO A 172 8.37 -2.73 -32.06
C PRO A 172 7.24 -2.03 -32.81
N SER A 173 7.56 -0.88 -33.42
CA SER A 173 6.62 -0.13 -34.23
C SER A 173 5.94 -1.14 -35.14
N ALA A 174 4.63 -1.32 -34.94
CA ALA A 174 3.86 -2.34 -35.63
C ALA A 174 3.95 -2.07 -37.13
N THR A 175 4.97 -2.66 -37.75
CA THR A 175 5.12 -2.68 -39.19
C THR A 175 4.24 -3.84 -39.59
N CYS A 176 3.00 -3.53 -39.93
CA CYS A 176 2.00 -4.51 -40.34
C CYS A 176 2.44 -5.11 -41.68
N SER A 177 3.27 -6.14 -41.64
CA SER A 177 3.74 -6.88 -42.81
C SER A 177 2.90 -8.15 -43.02
N ARG A 178 1.71 -7.96 -43.60
CA ARG A 178 0.93 -8.91 -44.45
C ARG A 178 0.29 -10.14 -43.76
N PRO A 179 -0.53 -10.95 -44.46
CA PRO A 179 -1.67 -10.64 -45.34
C PRO A 179 -2.89 -11.52 -44.95
N TRP A 180 -3.88 -11.00 -44.23
CA TRP A 180 -5.14 -11.73 -44.00
C TRP A 180 -6.30 -10.92 -44.59
N PRO A 181 -7.03 -11.43 -45.62
CA PRO A 181 -7.88 -10.58 -46.46
C PRO A 181 -9.10 -9.94 -45.79
N ASN A 182 -9.62 -10.40 -44.65
CA ASN A 182 -11.03 -10.12 -44.31
C ASN A 182 -11.32 -9.70 -42.84
N ALA A 183 -10.45 -8.94 -42.17
CA ALA A 183 -10.69 -8.53 -40.76
C ALA A 183 -11.12 -7.05 -40.58
N CYS A 184 -11.28 -6.27 -41.65
CA CYS A 184 -11.48 -4.81 -41.58
C CYS A 184 -12.91 -4.32 -41.89
N SER A 185 -13.96 -5.10 -41.60
CA SER A 185 -15.34 -4.69 -41.90
C SER A 185 -16.28 -4.52 -40.70
N SER A 186 -15.80 -4.56 -39.44
CA SER A 186 -16.72 -4.40 -38.29
C SER A 186 -16.29 -3.43 -37.20
N TRP A 187 -15.08 -2.87 -37.23
CA TRP A 187 -14.66 -1.87 -36.25
C TRP A 187 -13.96 -0.72 -36.97
N GLY A 188 -14.60 0.45 -36.93
CA GLY A 188 -14.11 1.66 -37.56
C GLY A 188 -12.71 2.03 -37.06
N SER A 189 -11.84 2.31 -38.04
CA SER A 189 -10.65 3.18 -37.99
C SER A 189 -9.58 2.92 -36.92
N CYS A 190 -8.42 2.47 -37.39
CA CYS A 190 -7.13 2.53 -36.69
C CYS A 190 -6.73 3.99 -36.39
N PRO A 191 -6.30 4.34 -35.16
CA PRO A 191 -5.85 5.68 -34.84
C PRO A 191 -4.34 5.83 -35.11
N GLY A 192 -4.01 6.47 -36.23
CA GLY A 192 -2.68 7.00 -36.54
C GLY A 192 -2.80 8.01 -37.67
N ASP A 193 -2.34 9.24 -37.43
CA ASP A 193 -2.27 10.37 -38.36
C ASP A 193 -3.56 11.13 -38.70
N ALA A 194 -3.83 12.19 -37.94
CA ALA A 194 -4.10 13.52 -38.49
C ALA A 194 -4.17 14.55 -37.37
N GLY A 195 -3.28 15.54 -37.41
CA GLY A 195 -3.29 16.68 -36.52
C GLY A 195 -4.49 17.63 -36.73
N THR A 196 -4.53 18.61 -35.82
CA THR A 196 -5.31 19.85 -35.80
C THR A 196 -6.55 19.92 -34.90
N ARG A 197 -6.44 20.87 -33.94
CA ARG A 197 -7.47 21.57 -33.15
C ARG A 197 -8.23 20.78 -32.07
N ARG A 198 -7.70 20.88 -30.84
CA ARG A 198 -8.43 20.67 -29.59
C ARG A 198 -9.67 21.58 -29.55
N ARG A 199 -10.87 21.02 -29.52
CA ARG A 199 -12.05 21.66 -28.91
C ARG A 199 -12.22 21.08 -27.51
N GLN A 200 -12.09 21.92 -26.49
CA GLN A 200 -12.42 21.57 -25.10
C GLN A 200 -13.92 21.29 -24.98
N PRO A 201 -14.35 20.19 -24.33
CA PRO A 201 -15.72 20.06 -23.87
C PRO A 201 -15.95 20.96 -22.64
N ARG A 202 -17.03 21.75 -22.69
CA ARG A 202 -17.48 22.63 -21.59
C ARG A 202 -17.86 21.80 -20.37
N LEU A 203 -17.21 22.05 -19.23
CA LEU A 203 -17.61 21.51 -17.92
C LEU A 203 -18.98 22.08 -17.50
N PRO A 204 -19.92 21.26 -16.99
CA PRO A 204 -21.13 21.78 -16.37
C PRO A 204 -20.82 22.42 -15.00
N ARG A 205 -21.37 23.62 -14.79
CA ARG A 205 -21.37 24.39 -13.53
C ARG A 205 -22.00 23.57 -12.39
N ILE A 206 -21.19 23.06 -11.46
CA ILE A 206 -21.65 22.65 -10.13
C ILE A 206 -20.82 23.41 -9.09
N GLN A 207 -21.18 24.67 -8.90
CA GLN A 207 -20.84 25.46 -7.71
C GLN A 207 -22.11 26.17 -7.27
N ARG A 208 -22.93 25.54 -6.41
CA ARG A 208 -23.98 26.24 -5.64
C ARG A 208 -24.62 25.45 -4.50
N PHE A 209 -23.89 24.58 -3.80
CA PHE A 209 -24.43 23.91 -2.60
C PHE A 209 -23.61 24.05 -1.30
N GLN A 210 -22.40 24.62 -1.34
CA GLN A 210 -21.55 24.77 -0.14
C GLN A 210 -21.71 26.10 0.64
N ARG A 211 -22.71 26.94 0.35
CA ARG A 211 -22.92 28.21 1.09
C ARG A 211 -24.22 28.31 1.92
N GLN A 212 -25.04 27.26 2.01
CA GLN A 212 -26.27 27.28 2.84
C GLN A 212 -26.17 26.48 4.16
N ALA A 213 -25.17 25.61 4.35
CA ALA A 213 -25.06 24.82 5.58
C ALA A 213 -24.43 25.59 6.77
N HIS A 214 -23.68 26.68 6.54
CA HIS A 214 -23.00 27.43 7.60
C HIS A 214 -23.81 28.61 8.20
N ARG A 215 -25.09 28.78 7.85
CA ARG A 215 -25.94 29.89 8.36
C ARG A 215 -27.12 29.46 9.24
N ARG A 216 -27.23 28.19 9.63
CA ARG A 216 -28.35 27.68 10.47
C ARG A 216 -27.94 27.06 11.81
N CYS A 217 -26.70 27.28 12.27
CA CYS A 217 -26.25 26.85 13.61
C CYS A 217 -25.94 28.04 14.54
N SER A 218 -26.62 29.17 14.35
CA SER A 218 -26.76 30.21 15.36
C SER A 218 -28.24 30.57 15.43
N LEU A 219 -28.78 30.63 16.66
CA LEU A 219 -30.19 30.83 17.05
C LEU A 219 -30.99 29.53 17.32
N ARG A 220 -30.81 28.95 18.51
CA ARG A 220 -31.80 29.02 19.61
C ARG A 220 -31.22 28.39 20.88
N LEU A 221 -31.36 29.17 21.96
CA LEU A 221 -31.33 28.90 23.40
C LEU A 221 -31.19 27.44 23.84
#